data_AF-A0A9P0I309-F1
#
_entry.id   AF-A0A9P0I309-F1
#
_cell.length_a   1.000
_cell.length_b   1.000
_cell.length_c   1.000
_cell.angle_alpha   90.00
_cell.angle_beta   90.00
_cell.angle_gamma   90.00
#
_symmetry.space_group_name_H-M   'P 1'
#
loop_
_entity.id
_entity.type
_entity.pdbx_description
1 polymer ?
#
loop_
_entity_poly.entity_id
_entity_poly.type
_entity_poly.pdbx_seq_one_letter_code
_entity_poly.pdbx_strand_id
1 'polypeptide(L)'
;MSNLKCINCQLNLLRMRRHALGDESEDVVNTIRLWTYPRNITLTDHICHACWQLVTYRDVPDSKPSKQIGHRHVCVVCGRSIARRSRRRVLIAGANEQEQRLAHIVSDWIQPRELSSHDEACVPCWLKARRRAGTIRPQPDVRLPVIPPHGVLYQDVMCAVCGQSLTSVLPYVKQLRPEDIARLSELRQISAVHEVCAVCWEQAQDVVPQTPRSQEPETESPQQTATGLRDTDIPQVTERRRVERPQYITLPNMRRAADTPRHCIFHECRNIERHTIPQKVRYRVLQQFQYYIPNSARICTEHLQEADFQNLYSAEYSMKTFTATHIEDIIFILMEIKK
;
A
#
# COMPACT_ATOMS: atom_id res chain seq x y z
N MET A 1 -9.59 9.87 -22.90
CA MET A 1 -9.02 8.52 -23.12
C MET A 1 -10.01 7.48 -22.61
N SER A 2 -10.54 6.64 -23.47
CA SER A 2 -11.53 5.62 -23.13
C SER A 2 -10.95 4.61 -22.13
N ASN A 3 -11.65 4.38 -21.02
CA ASN A 3 -11.22 3.43 -19.98
C ASN A 3 -11.43 2.00 -20.50
N LEU A 4 -10.46 1.47 -21.22
CA LEU A 4 -10.53 0.14 -21.82
C LEU A 4 -10.57 -0.92 -20.71
N LYS A 5 -11.66 -1.69 -20.63
CA LYS A 5 -11.87 -2.73 -19.62
C LYS A 5 -12.13 -4.08 -20.29
N CYS A 6 -11.74 -5.15 -19.62
CA CYS A 6 -12.08 -6.51 -20.03
C CYS A 6 -13.59 -6.73 -19.89
N ILE A 7 -14.27 -7.14 -20.95
CA ILE A 7 -15.73 -7.37 -20.89
C ILE A 7 -16.11 -8.50 -19.91
N ASN A 8 -15.25 -9.51 -19.74
CA ASN A 8 -15.48 -10.59 -18.78
C ASN A 8 -15.21 -10.17 -17.32
N CYS A 9 -13.98 -9.74 -17.00
CA CYS A 9 -13.55 -9.52 -15.61
C CYS A 9 -13.57 -8.06 -15.14
N GLN A 10 -13.91 -7.11 -16.02
CA GLN A 10 -13.98 -5.66 -15.79
C GLN A 10 -12.67 -4.99 -15.36
N LEU A 11 -11.55 -5.71 -15.41
CA LEU A 11 -10.23 -5.15 -15.14
C LEU A 11 -9.79 -4.18 -16.23
N ASN A 12 -9.07 -3.14 -15.83
CA ASN A 12 -8.50 -2.16 -16.74
C ASN A 12 -7.38 -2.81 -17.59
N LEU A 13 -7.49 -2.64 -18.91
CA LEU A 13 -6.62 -3.26 -19.91
C LEU A 13 -5.44 -2.39 -20.35
N LEU A 14 -5.28 -1.17 -19.82
CA LEU A 14 -4.22 -0.24 -20.25
C LEU A 14 -2.81 -0.79 -20.01
N ARG A 15 -2.64 -1.65 -19.00
CA ARG A 15 -1.34 -2.20 -18.59
C ARG A 15 -1.23 -3.72 -18.81
N MET A 16 -2.15 -4.30 -19.57
CA MET A 16 -2.25 -5.75 -19.75
C MET A 16 -2.34 -6.11 -21.23
N ARG A 17 -1.81 -7.28 -21.58
CA ARG A 17 -2.07 -7.89 -22.88
C ARG A 17 -3.58 -8.13 -23.03
N ARG A 18 -4.11 -7.76 -24.18
CA ARG A 18 -5.54 -7.75 -24.51
C ARG A 18 -5.77 -8.33 -25.90
N HIS A 19 -6.97 -8.82 -26.10
CA HIS A 19 -7.43 -9.44 -27.34
C HIS A 19 -8.76 -8.79 -27.71
N ALA A 20 -8.86 -8.28 -28.94
CA ALA A 20 -10.10 -7.70 -29.46
C ALA A 20 -10.99 -8.84 -29.94
N LEU A 21 -12.27 -8.85 -29.54
CA LEU A 21 -13.15 -9.96 -29.86
C LEU A 21 -13.45 -10.09 -31.36
N GLY A 22 -13.26 -9.03 -32.15
CA GLY A 22 -13.36 -9.10 -33.61
C GLY A 22 -12.24 -9.91 -34.29
N ASP A 23 -11.11 -10.13 -33.62
CA ASP A 23 -9.97 -10.87 -34.17
C ASP A 23 -9.93 -12.34 -33.69
N GLU A 24 -10.87 -12.73 -32.83
CA GLU A 24 -10.90 -14.05 -32.18
C GLU A 24 -11.86 -15.02 -32.86
N SER A 25 -11.67 -16.33 -32.63
CA SER A 25 -12.55 -17.36 -33.19
C SER A 25 -13.98 -17.29 -32.61
N GLU A 26 -14.95 -17.77 -33.38
CA GLU A 26 -16.36 -17.77 -32.99
C GLU A 26 -16.61 -18.54 -31.68
N ASP A 27 -15.87 -19.63 -31.45
CA ASP A 27 -15.92 -20.40 -30.20
C ASP A 27 -15.53 -19.57 -28.97
N VAL A 28 -14.48 -18.74 -29.11
CA VAL A 28 -14.02 -17.85 -28.04
C VAL A 28 -15.09 -16.81 -27.75
N VAL A 29 -15.64 -16.19 -28.80
CA VAL A 29 -16.68 -15.17 -28.69
C VAL A 29 -17.95 -15.73 -28.06
N ASN A 30 -18.38 -16.93 -28.47
CA ASN A 30 -19.56 -17.60 -27.92
C ASN A 30 -19.38 -17.95 -26.43
N THR A 31 -18.19 -18.43 -26.05
CA THR A 31 -17.89 -18.71 -24.64
C THR A 31 -17.91 -17.44 -23.80
N ILE A 32 -17.31 -16.35 -24.28
CA ILE A 32 -17.36 -15.06 -23.57
C ILE A 32 -18.79 -14.54 -23.49
N ARG A 33 -19.61 -14.71 -24.54
CA ARG A 33 -21.04 -14.32 -24.56
C ARG A 33 -21.82 -15.04 -23.45
N LEU A 34 -21.56 -16.32 -23.24
CA LEU A 34 -22.15 -17.07 -22.13
C LEU A 34 -21.70 -16.53 -20.77
N TRP A 35 -20.43 -16.15 -20.61
CA TRP A 35 -19.89 -15.62 -19.34
C TRP A 35 -20.33 -14.20 -19.02
N THR A 36 -20.71 -13.42 -20.03
CA THR A 36 -21.09 -12.01 -19.86
C THR A 36 -22.59 -11.78 -19.98
N TYR A 37 -23.40 -12.81 -20.25
CA TYR A 37 -24.86 -12.70 -20.28
C TYR A 37 -25.39 -12.04 -18.99
N PRO A 38 -26.32 -11.06 -19.07
CA PRO A 38 -27.11 -10.64 -20.25
C PRO A 38 -26.47 -9.53 -21.10
N ARG A 39 -25.18 -9.21 -20.91
CA ARG A 39 -24.53 -8.09 -21.60
C ARG A 39 -24.31 -8.40 -23.08
N ASN A 40 -24.69 -7.47 -23.96
CA ASN A 40 -24.39 -7.52 -25.38
C ASN A 40 -22.89 -7.31 -25.63
N ILE A 41 -22.30 -8.18 -26.45
CA ILE A 41 -20.91 -8.10 -26.89
C ILE A 41 -20.86 -7.47 -28.29
N THR A 42 -19.93 -6.57 -28.49
CA THR A 42 -19.58 -5.92 -29.76
C THR A 42 -18.21 -6.39 -30.24
N LEU A 43 -17.92 -6.26 -31.54
CA LEU A 43 -16.61 -6.61 -32.11
C LEU A 43 -15.47 -5.73 -31.56
N THR A 44 -15.79 -4.54 -31.05
CA THR A 44 -14.84 -3.62 -30.42
C THR A 44 -14.55 -3.95 -28.96
N ASP A 45 -15.27 -4.91 -28.37
CA ASP A 45 -15.01 -5.32 -26.99
C ASP A 45 -13.71 -6.09 -26.88
N HIS A 46 -13.07 -5.96 -25.72
CA HIS A 46 -11.78 -6.57 -25.46
C HIS A 46 -11.85 -7.50 -24.25
N ILE A 47 -11.06 -8.56 -24.30
CA ILE A 47 -10.78 -9.41 -23.16
C ILE A 47 -9.31 -9.32 -22.77
N CYS A 48 -9.02 -9.45 -21.48
CA CYS A 48 -7.64 -9.55 -21.01
C CYS A 48 -7.06 -10.92 -21.39
N HIS A 49 -5.74 -10.98 -21.49
CA HIS A 49 -5.05 -12.21 -21.85
C HIS A 49 -5.35 -13.39 -20.92
N ALA A 50 -5.53 -13.18 -19.62
CA ALA A 50 -5.85 -14.29 -18.73
C ALA A 50 -7.26 -14.86 -18.97
N CYS A 51 -8.24 -14.00 -19.28
CA CYS A 51 -9.57 -14.48 -19.66
C CYS A 51 -9.55 -15.18 -21.02
N TRP A 52 -8.76 -14.67 -21.98
CA TRP A 52 -8.53 -15.34 -23.25
C TRP A 52 -7.93 -16.74 -23.04
N GLN A 53 -6.86 -16.85 -22.25
CA GLN A 53 -6.23 -18.15 -21.94
C GLN A 53 -7.22 -19.13 -21.30
N LEU A 54 -8.10 -18.67 -20.41
CA LEU A 54 -9.12 -19.54 -19.83
C LEU A 54 -10.08 -20.12 -20.87
N VAL A 55 -10.39 -19.36 -21.91
CA VAL A 55 -11.30 -19.83 -22.97
C VAL A 55 -10.56 -20.77 -23.91
N THR A 56 -9.34 -20.41 -24.32
CA THR A 56 -8.55 -21.18 -25.30
C THR A 56 -8.00 -22.49 -24.76
N TYR A 57 -7.59 -22.53 -23.49
CA TYR A 57 -6.93 -23.70 -22.87
C TYR A 57 -7.86 -24.49 -21.95
N ARG A 58 -9.17 -24.27 -22.03
CA ARG A 58 -10.12 -25.09 -21.28
C ARG A 58 -10.26 -26.45 -21.98
N ASP A 59 -9.62 -27.47 -21.44
CA ASP A 59 -10.13 -28.84 -21.58
C ASP A 59 -11.51 -28.83 -20.91
N VAL A 60 -12.59 -29.09 -21.64
CA VAL A 60 -13.96 -29.01 -21.13
C VAL A 60 -14.27 -30.25 -20.28
N PRO A 61 -14.54 -30.15 -18.96
CA PRO A 61 -15.43 -31.09 -18.30
C PRO A 61 -16.80 -30.42 -18.16
N ASP A 62 -17.86 -31.20 -18.34
CA ASP A 62 -19.31 -30.88 -18.36
C ASP A 62 -19.91 -30.14 -17.13
N SER A 63 -19.10 -29.45 -16.35
CA SER A 63 -19.53 -28.71 -15.18
C SER A 63 -20.06 -27.33 -15.57
N LYS A 64 -21.33 -27.08 -15.21
CA LYS A 64 -22.14 -25.86 -15.40
C LYS A 64 -21.36 -24.56 -15.70
N PRO A 65 -21.87 -23.69 -16.60
CA PRO A 65 -21.24 -22.44 -17.01
C PRO A 65 -21.32 -21.38 -15.91
N SER A 66 -20.59 -21.60 -14.81
CA SER A 66 -20.30 -20.53 -13.87
C SER A 66 -19.33 -19.56 -14.53
N LYS A 67 -19.59 -18.25 -14.36
CA LYS A 67 -18.71 -17.19 -14.86
C LYS A 67 -17.29 -17.40 -14.33
N GLN A 68 -16.34 -17.68 -15.23
CA GLN A 68 -14.95 -17.86 -14.85
C GLN A 68 -14.12 -16.62 -15.13
N ILE A 69 -13.23 -16.28 -14.20
CA ILE A 69 -12.39 -15.11 -14.25
C ILE A 69 -10.92 -15.57 -14.32
N GLY A 70 -10.21 -15.16 -15.37
CA GLY A 70 -8.83 -15.61 -15.62
C GLY A 70 -7.81 -15.07 -14.65
N HIS A 71 -8.09 -13.94 -14.02
CA HIS A 71 -7.18 -13.33 -13.08
C HIS A 71 -7.41 -13.86 -11.66
N ARG A 72 -6.59 -14.84 -11.29
CA ARG A 72 -6.36 -15.21 -9.89
C ARG A 72 -5.30 -14.27 -9.30
N HIS A 73 -5.42 -13.92 -8.02
CA HIS A 73 -4.49 -13.03 -7.31
C HIS A 73 -4.39 -11.61 -7.87
N VAL A 74 -5.53 -11.01 -8.20
CA VAL A 74 -5.65 -9.59 -8.54
C VAL A 74 -6.65 -8.91 -7.61
N CYS A 75 -6.34 -7.69 -7.18
CA CYS A 75 -7.27 -6.91 -6.37
C CYS A 75 -8.56 -6.63 -7.15
N VAL A 76 -9.70 -7.03 -6.61
CA VAL A 76 -11.01 -6.85 -7.23
C VAL A 76 -11.36 -5.38 -7.50
N VAL A 77 -10.87 -4.46 -6.67
CA VAL A 77 -11.14 -3.02 -6.78
C VAL A 77 -10.24 -2.32 -7.80
N CYS A 78 -8.92 -2.51 -7.71
CA CYS A 78 -7.95 -1.72 -8.48
C CYS A 78 -7.26 -2.48 -9.62
N GLY A 79 -7.49 -3.78 -9.76
CA GLY A 79 -6.87 -4.60 -10.80
C GLY A 79 -5.36 -4.82 -10.65
N ARG A 80 -4.74 -4.38 -9.54
CA ARG A 80 -3.31 -4.63 -9.28
C ARG A 80 -3.08 -6.06 -8.81
N SER A 81 -1.97 -6.66 -9.25
CA SER A 81 -1.53 -7.96 -8.76
C SER A 81 -1.31 -7.95 -7.25
N ILE A 82 -1.79 -9.00 -6.58
CA ILE A 82 -1.66 -9.25 -5.14
C ILE A 82 -0.96 -10.60 -4.86
N ALA A 83 -0.32 -11.19 -5.86
CA ALA A 83 0.39 -12.47 -5.71
C ALA A 83 1.53 -12.40 -4.67
N ARG A 84 2.21 -11.25 -4.56
CA ARG A 84 3.33 -11.01 -3.63
C ARG A 84 3.06 -9.89 -2.62
N ARG A 85 1.79 -9.58 -2.36
CA ARG A 85 1.39 -8.48 -1.48
C ARG A 85 0.37 -8.98 -0.47
N SER A 86 0.36 -8.36 0.71
CA SER A 86 -0.69 -8.58 1.69
C SER A 86 -2.06 -8.29 1.06
N ARG A 87 -3.00 -9.19 1.30
CA ARG A 87 -4.35 -9.18 0.74
C ARG A 87 -5.37 -9.55 1.80
N ARG A 88 -6.62 -9.13 1.58
CA ARG A 88 -7.75 -9.44 2.44
C ARG A 88 -8.85 -10.02 1.57
N ARG A 89 -9.45 -11.13 2.02
CA ARG A 89 -10.61 -11.72 1.36
C ARG A 89 -11.83 -10.86 1.66
N VAL A 90 -12.66 -10.63 0.65
CA VAL A 90 -13.96 -9.97 0.83
C VAL A 90 -14.97 -11.04 1.22
N LEU A 91 -15.36 -11.09 2.50
CA LEU A 91 -16.29 -12.10 3.01
C LEU A 91 -17.73 -11.69 2.67
N ILE A 92 -18.45 -12.58 1.98
CA ILE A 92 -19.85 -12.38 1.55
C ILE A 92 -20.81 -13.23 2.38
N ALA A 93 -20.40 -14.46 2.75
CA ALA A 93 -21.20 -15.39 3.54
C ALA A 93 -20.58 -15.57 4.94
N GLY A 94 -21.42 -15.57 5.98
CA GLY A 94 -20.98 -15.69 7.37
C GLY A 94 -20.21 -14.47 7.91
N ALA A 95 -20.29 -13.35 7.22
CA ALA A 95 -19.63 -12.10 7.59
C ALA A 95 -20.33 -11.44 8.79
N ASN A 96 -19.56 -10.80 9.67
CA ASN A 96 -20.15 -9.93 10.68
C ASN A 96 -20.71 -8.63 10.03
N GLU A 97 -21.55 -7.87 10.74
CA GLU A 97 -22.15 -6.64 10.19
C GLU A 97 -21.12 -5.67 9.58
N GLN A 98 -19.93 -5.58 10.20
CA GLN A 98 -18.88 -4.70 9.71
C GLN A 98 -18.31 -5.19 8.38
N GLU A 99 -18.05 -6.48 8.24
CA GLU A 99 -17.58 -7.11 7.01
C GLU A 99 -18.65 -7.05 5.91
N GLN A 100 -19.93 -7.20 6.27
CA GLN A 100 -21.06 -7.02 5.34
C GLN A 100 -21.07 -5.59 4.77
N ARG A 101 -20.87 -4.57 5.62
CA ARG A 101 -20.74 -3.16 5.19
C ARG A 101 -19.55 -2.97 4.25
N LEU A 102 -18.40 -3.59 4.54
CA LEU A 102 -17.23 -3.53 3.66
C LEU A 102 -17.49 -4.17 2.31
N ALA A 103 -18.12 -5.35 2.30
CA ALA A 103 -18.49 -6.05 1.07
C ALA A 103 -19.44 -5.20 0.22
N HIS A 104 -20.43 -4.54 0.82
CA HIS A 104 -21.32 -3.61 0.12
C HIS A 104 -20.55 -2.47 -0.55
N ILE A 105 -19.67 -1.78 0.19
CA ILE A 105 -18.87 -0.67 -0.34
C ILE A 105 -17.97 -1.14 -1.49
N VAL A 106 -17.37 -2.32 -1.36
CA VAL A 106 -16.54 -2.88 -2.42
C VAL A 106 -17.40 -3.23 -3.63
N SER A 107 -18.58 -3.82 -3.43
CA SER A 107 -19.55 -4.13 -4.49
C SER A 107 -19.90 -2.88 -5.30
N ASP A 108 -20.20 -1.78 -4.62
CA ASP A 108 -20.50 -0.48 -5.24
C ASP A 108 -19.36 0.02 -6.14
N TRP A 109 -18.11 -0.25 -5.76
CA TRP A 109 -16.93 0.19 -6.53
C TRP A 109 -16.66 -0.65 -7.77
N ILE A 110 -17.09 -1.91 -7.76
CA ILE A 110 -16.79 -2.86 -8.83
C ILE A 110 -17.95 -3.06 -9.80
N GLN A 111 -19.09 -2.39 -9.58
CA GLN A 111 -20.22 -2.42 -10.50
C GLN A 111 -19.77 -2.16 -11.96
N PRO A 112 -20.33 -2.91 -12.92
CA PRO A 112 -21.46 -3.84 -12.81
C PRO A 112 -21.09 -5.27 -12.38
N ARG A 113 -19.84 -5.54 -11.98
CA ARG A 113 -19.41 -6.89 -11.57
C ARG A 113 -19.91 -7.20 -10.16
N GLU A 114 -20.42 -8.41 -9.95
CA GLU A 114 -20.75 -8.94 -8.64
C GLU A 114 -19.51 -9.52 -7.93
N LEU A 115 -19.51 -9.42 -6.60
CA LEU A 115 -18.47 -10.02 -5.77
C LEU A 115 -18.62 -11.54 -5.72
N SER A 116 -17.50 -12.24 -5.82
CA SER A 116 -17.38 -13.68 -5.62
C SER A 116 -16.73 -14.01 -4.28
N SER A 117 -16.98 -15.21 -3.75
CA SER A 117 -16.30 -15.74 -2.55
C SER A 117 -14.77 -15.84 -2.69
N HIS A 118 -14.26 -15.82 -3.92
CA HIS A 118 -12.84 -15.86 -4.25
C HIS A 118 -12.22 -14.46 -4.38
N ASP A 119 -13.01 -13.39 -4.24
CA ASP A 119 -12.52 -12.04 -4.46
C ASP A 119 -11.67 -11.54 -3.30
N GLU A 120 -10.51 -11.00 -3.67
CA GLU A 120 -9.52 -10.48 -2.76
C GLU A 120 -9.28 -8.99 -3.07
N ALA A 121 -9.14 -8.18 -2.03
CA ALA A 121 -8.73 -6.80 -2.13
C ALA A 121 -7.26 -6.66 -1.67
N CYS A 122 -6.50 -5.80 -2.33
CA CYS A 122 -5.23 -5.37 -1.78
C CYS A 122 -5.48 -4.56 -0.50
N VAL A 123 -4.52 -4.60 0.43
CA VAL A 123 -4.65 -3.88 1.71
C VAL A 123 -5.02 -2.39 1.53
N PRO A 124 -4.42 -1.62 0.59
CA PRO A 124 -4.82 -0.22 0.38
C PRO A 124 -6.30 -0.05 0.03
N CYS A 125 -6.84 -0.89 -0.87
CA CYS A 125 -8.26 -0.85 -1.23
C CYS A 125 -9.15 -1.29 -0.07
N TRP A 126 -8.72 -2.29 0.71
CA TRP A 126 -9.43 -2.73 1.90
C TRP A 126 -9.52 -1.63 2.97
N LEU A 127 -8.40 -0.98 3.30
CA LEU A 127 -8.37 0.13 4.26
C LEU A 127 -9.19 1.33 3.77
N LYS A 128 -9.18 1.59 2.46
CA LYS A 128 -10.04 2.61 1.86
C LYS A 128 -11.52 2.29 2.09
N ALA A 129 -11.93 1.03 1.92
CA ALA A 129 -13.31 0.61 2.15
C ALA A 129 -13.66 0.74 3.63
N ARG A 130 -12.74 0.37 4.52
CA ARG A 130 -12.90 0.50 5.97
C ARG A 130 -13.09 1.92 6.46
N ARG A 131 -12.31 2.87 5.93
CA ARG A 131 -12.52 4.30 6.24
C ARG A 131 -13.92 4.75 5.84
N ARG A 132 -14.38 4.38 4.64
CA ARG A 132 -15.73 4.73 4.17
C ARG A 132 -16.83 4.08 5.01
N ALA A 133 -16.64 2.83 5.47
CA ALA A 133 -17.58 2.16 6.36
C ALA A 133 -17.69 2.86 7.72
N GLY A 134 -16.58 3.38 8.26
CA GLY A 134 -16.57 4.14 9.52
C GLY A 134 -17.25 5.51 9.43
N THR A 135 -17.27 6.13 8.25
CA THR A 135 -17.93 7.43 8.03
C THR A 135 -19.45 7.30 7.88
N ILE A 136 -19.96 6.13 7.47
CA ILE A 136 -21.40 5.89 7.34
C ILE A 136 -21.96 5.54 8.72
N ARG A 137 -22.19 6.54 9.56
CA ARG A 137 -23.18 6.42 10.64
C ARG A 137 -24.56 6.42 10.00
N PRO A 138 -25.49 5.53 10.37
CA PRO A 138 -26.90 5.77 10.09
C PRO A 138 -27.25 7.07 10.80
N GLN A 139 -27.68 8.08 10.06
CA GLN A 139 -28.37 9.21 10.65
C GLN A 139 -29.64 8.60 11.29
N PRO A 140 -29.80 8.62 12.63
CA PRO A 140 -31.15 8.52 13.14
C PRO A 140 -31.85 9.81 12.71
N ASP A 141 -33.10 9.70 12.29
CA ASP A 141 -34.04 10.83 12.20
C ASP A 141 -34.13 11.50 13.57
N VAL A 142 -33.18 12.37 13.89
CA VAL A 142 -33.20 13.22 15.07
C VAL A 142 -33.63 14.58 14.57
N ARG A 143 -34.89 14.92 14.83
CA ARG A 143 -35.38 16.30 14.74
C ARG A 143 -34.43 17.18 15.56
N LEU A 144 -33.73 18.08 14.86
CA LEU A 144 -32.78 19.01 15.44
C LEU A 144 -33.48 19.90 16.49
N PRO A 145 -32.99 19.98 17.74
CA PRO A 145 -33.29 21.13 18.57
C PRO A 145 -32.47 22.32 18.07
N VAL A 146 -33.13 23.47 17.95
CA VAL A 146 -32.52 24.76 17.65
C VAL A 146 -31.50 25.08 18.76
N ILE A 147 -30.21 25.17 18.42
CA ILE A 147 -29.14 25.64 19.31
C ILE A 147 -28.43 26.82 18.61
N PRO A 148 -28.05 27.89 19.35
CA PRO A 148 -27.63 29.18 18.80
C PRO A 148 -26.21 29.16 18.22
N PRO A 149 -25.80 30.20 17.47
CA PRO A 149 -24.58 30.20 16.70
C PRO A 149 -23.38 30.63 17.55
N HIS A 150 -22.63 29.69 18.10
CA HIS A 150 -21.21 29.92 18.43
C HIS A 150 -20.39 28.69 18.07
N GLY A 151 -19.43 28.89 17.16
CA GLY A 151 -18.59 27.86 16.59
C GLY A 151 -17.55 27.32 17.57
N VAL A 152 -17.27 26.01 17.47
CA VAL A 152 -16.02 25.43 16.96
C VAL A 152 -16.36 23.99 16.54
N LEU A 153 -16.16 23.64 15.27
CA LEU A 153 -16.29 22.25 14.79
C LEU A 153 -15.08 21.44 15.25
N TYR A 154 -15.17 20.77 16.40
CA TYR A 154 -14.23 19.71 16.74
C TYR A 154 -14.51 18.51 15.84
N GLN A 155 -13.58 18.19 14.93
CA GLN A 155 -13.60 16.92 14.21
C GLN A 155 -13.26 15.81 15.21
N ASP A 156 -14.17 14.85 15.39
CA ASP A 156 -13.93 13.66 16.20
C ASP A 156 -12.72 12.89 15.64
N VAL A 157 -11.61 12.90 16.39
CA VAL A 157 -10.41 12.15 16.00
C VAL A 157 -10.58 10.70 16.46
N MET A 158 -10.44 9.76 15.52
CA MET A 158 -10.68 8.34 15.75
C MET A 158 -9.36 7.57 15.75
N CYS A 159 -9.18 6.68 16.71
CA CYS A 159 -8.01 5.81 16.82
C CYS A 159 -7.81 4.97 15.55
N ALA A 160 -6.61 5.03 14.96
CA ALA A 160 -6.24 4.29 13.76
C ALA A 160 -6.38 2.76 13.88
N VAL A 161 -6.23 2.27 15.11
CA VAL A 161 -6.12 0.84 15.44
C VAL A 161 -7.49 0.28 15.80
N CYS A 162 -8.12 0.80 16.86
CA CYS A 162 -9.40 0.29 17.35
C CYS A 162 -10.64 1.03 16.82
N GLY A 163 -10.46 2.20 16.17
CA GLY A 163 -11.56 3.01 15.66
C GLY A 163 -12.39 3.72 16.74
N GLN A 164 -11.94 3.76 18.00
CA GLN A 164 -12.61 4.53 19.05
C GLN A 164 -12.33 6.02 18.93
N SER A 165 -13.32 6.83 19.33
CA SER A 165 -13.11 8.27 19.45
C SER A 165 -12.12 8.59 20.55
N LEU A 166 -11.15 9.45 20.24
CA LEU A 166 -10.12 9.93 21.17
C LEU A 166 -10.62 11.11 22.02
N THR A 167 -11.79 11.66 21.70
CA THR A 167 -12.46 12.72 22.47
C THR A 167 -13.43 12.17 23.53
N SER A 168 -13.69 10.85 23.54
CA SER A 168 -14.59 10.19 24.51
C SER A 168 -13.85 9.82 25.80
N VAL A 169 -14.24 10.43 26.92
CA VAL A 169 -13.63 10.26 28.25
C VAL A 169 -13.95 8.91 28.93
N LEU A 170 -14.76 8.04 28.32
CA LEU A 170 -15.09 6.72 28.89
C LEU A 170 -14.55 5.56 28.03
N PRO A 171 -13.65 4.72 28.58
CA PRO A 171 -13.07 3.59 27.86
C PRO A 171 -13.96 2.36 28.00
N TYR A 172 -14.76 2.04 26.97
CA TYR A 172 -15.27 0.69 26.80
C TYR A 172 -14.45 -0.03 25.73
N VAL A 173 -13.25 -0.51 26.09
CA VAL A 173 -12.34 -1.19 25.16
C VAL A 173 -12.62 -2.68 25.17
N LYS A 174 -13.02 -3.24 24.02
CA LYS A 174 -12.83 -4.68 23.75
C LYS A 174 -11.31 -4.93 23.71
N GLN A 175 -10.78 -5.70 24.67
CA GLN A 175 -9.38 -6.10 24.71
C GLN A 175 -8.99 -6.77 23.38
N LEU A 176 -8.25 -6.06 22.54
CA LEU A 176 -7.55 -6.64 21.40
C LEU A 176 -6.31 -7.34 21.91
N ARG A 177 -5.94 -8.48 21.30
CA ARG A 177 -4.74 -9.20 21.71
C ARG A 177 -3.48 -8.43 21.25
N PRO A 178 -2.46 -8.27 22.10
CA PRO A 178 -1.25 -7.52 21.78
C PRO A 178 -0.56 -7.94 20.46
N GLU A 179 -0.61 -9.24 20.14
CA GLU A 179 -0.06 -9.81 18.89
C GLU A 179 -0.69 -9.23 17.62
N ASP A 180 -2.00 -8.92 17.66
CA ASP A 180 -2.73 -8.34 16.54
C ASP A 180 -2.35 -6.87 16.33
N ILE A 181 -1.96 -6.18 17.40
CA ILE A 181 -1.52 -4.77 17.39
C ILE A 181 -0.07 -4.66 16.91
N ALA A 182 0.82 -5.53 17.39
CA ALA A 182 2.20 -5.61 16.93
C ALA A 182 2.28 -5.88 15.41
N ARG A 183 1.43 -6.79 14.90
CA ARG A 183 1.32 -7.05 13.46
C ARG A 183 0.82 -5.84 12.66
N LEU A 184 -0.08 -5.02 13.21
CA LEU A 184 -0.53 -3.78 12.55
C LEU A 184 0.55 -2.69 12.53
N SER A 185 1.42 -2.66 13.55
CA SER A 185 2.55 -1.73 13.67
C SER A 185 3.73 -2.12 12.76
N GLU A 186 4.14 -3.40 12.76
CA GLU A 186 5.24 -3.90 11.92
C GLU A 186 4.94 -3.80 10.41
N LEU A 187 3.67 -3.87 10.03
CA LEU A 187 3.24 -3.76 8.63
C LEU A 187 3.34 -2.33 8.05
N ARG A 188 3.84 -1.32 8.78
CA ARG A 188 3.89 0.10 8.37
C ARG A 188 2.57 0.60 7.76
N GLN A 189 1.44 0.21 8.34
CA GLN A 189 0.10 0.56 7.85
C GLN A 189 -0.56 1.71 8.63
N ILE A 190 0.11 2.23 9.66
CA ILE A 190 -0.29 3.44 10.37
C ILE A 190 0.62 4.56 9.87
N SER A 191 0.08 5.49 9.07
CA SER A 191 0.79 6.73 8.73
C SER A 191 0.88 7.60 9.99
N ALA A 192 1.95 8.38 10.15
CA ALA A 192 2.22 9.27 11.29
C ALA A 192 1.13 10.32 11.60
N VAL A 193 0.08 10.39 10.78
CA VAL A 193 -1.07 11.29 10.90
C VAL A 193 -2.27 10.64 11.61
N HIS A 194 -2.24 9.31 11.84
CA HIS A 194 -3.36 8.65 12.50
C HIS A 194 -3.08 8.56 14.00
N GLU A 195 -3.85 9.28 14.80
CA GLU A 195 -3.77 9.19 16.24
C GLU A 195 -4.18 7.77 16.70
N VAL A 196 -3.44 7.23 17.66
CA VAL A 196 -3.66 5.90 18.24
C VAL A 196 -3.99 6.14 19.71
N CYS A 197 -5.05 5.50 20.23
CA CYS A 197 -5.40 5.66 21.65
C CYS A 197 -4.29 5.08 22.54
N ALA A 198 -4.15 5.63 23.74
CA ALA A 198 -3.12 5.24 24.71
C ALA A 198 -3.11 3.72 24.96
N VAL A 199 -4.30 3.09 25.04
CA VAL A 199 -4.44 1.64 25.26
C VAL A 199 -3.86 0.82 24.10
N CYS A 200 -4.12 1.21 22.85
CA CYS A 200 -3.56 0.52 21.69
C CYS A 200 -2.06 0.80 21.50
N TRP A 201 -1.56 1.92 22.04
CA TRP A 201 -0.14 2.24 22.01
C TRP A 201 0.65 1.42 23.04
N GLU A 202 0.16 1.33 24.27
CA GLU A 202 0.79 0.59 25.38
C GLU A 202 0.87 -0.90 25.07
N GLN A 203 -0.22 -1.50 24.57
CA GLN A 203 -0.26 -2.90 24.14
C GLN A 203 0.68 -3.20 22.96
N ALA A 204 1.08 -2.20 22.18
CA ALA A 204 2.06 -2.39 21.10
C ALA A 204 3.51 -2.43 21.61
N GLN A 205 3.79 -1.76 22.72
CA GLN A 205 5.13 -1.69 23.30
C GLN A 205 5.50 -2.99 24.03
N ASP A 206 4.53 -3.66 24.66
CA ASP A 206 4.76 -4.92 25.39
C ASP A 206 5.16 -6.11 24.51
N VAL A 207 5.01 -6.01 23.18
CA VAL A 207 5.27 -7.10 22.23
C VAL A 207 6.65 -6.99 21.57
N VAL A 208 7.39 -5.90 21.79
CA VAL A 208 8.77 -5.77 21.27
C VAL A 208 9.70 -6.58 22.17
N PRO A 209 10.33 -7.68 21.68
CA PRO A 209 11.29 -8.41 22.49
C PRO A 209 12.45 -7.49 22.83
N GLN A 210 12.73 -7.31 24.12
CA GLN A 210 13.98 -6.68 24.54
C GLN A 210 15.13 -7.56 24.07
N THR A 211 15.83 -7.10 23.02
CA THR A 211 17.01 -7.78 22.49
C THR A 211 18.05 -7.91 23.59
N PRO A 212 18.55 -9.13 23.92
CA PRO A 212 19.64 -9.28 24.86
C PRO A 212 20.89 -8.58 24.33
N ARG A 213 21.50 -7.79 25.21
CA ARG A 213 22.77 -7.10 25.03
C ARG A 213 23.88 -8.13 24.80
N SER A 214 24.21 -8.43 23.55
CA SER A 214 25.36 -9.27 23.22
C SER A 214 26.65 -8.47 23.36
N GLN A 215 27.53 -9.02 24.19
CA GLN A 215 28.88 -8.59 24.48
C GLN A 215 29.77 -8.65 23.23
N GLU A 216 30.73 -7.72 23.17
CA GLU A 216 31.84 -7.70 22.22
C GLU A 216 32.68 -8.99 22.35
N PRO A 217 33.21 -9.56 21.26
CA PRO A 217 34.34 -10.48 21.35
C PRO A 217 35.65 -9.73 21.13
N GLU A 218 36.50 -9.86 22.14
CA GLU A 218 37.89 -9.45 22.16
C GLU A 218 38.72 -10.20 21.11
N THR A 219 39.69 -9.46 20.62
CA THR A 219 40.82 -9.83 19.76
C THR A 219 41.61 -11.01 20.32
N GLU A 220 41.90 -12.03 19.50
CA GLU A 220 43.15 -12.80 19.61
C GLU A 220 43.44 -13.60 18.31
N SER A 221 44.67 -13.43 17.81
CA SER A 221 45.37 -14.27 16.83
C SER A 221 46.44 -15.04 17.60
N PRO A 222 46.82 -16.28 17.24
CA PRO A 222 47.86 -16.45 16.20
C PRO A 222 47.90 -17.78 15.39
N GLN A 223 48.37 -17.64 14.14
CA GLN A 223 49.37 -18.44 13.37
C GLN A 223 49.23 -19.95 13.02
N GLN A 224 49.53 -20.23 11.72
CA GLN A 224 50.20 -21.41 11.10
C GLN A 224 49.36 -22.71 10.93
N THR A 225 49.44 -23.59 9.90
CA THR A 225 50.31 -23.80 8.72
C THR A 225 49.61 -24.76 7.70
N ALA A 226 49.92 -24.57 6.41
CA ALA A 226 50.21 -25.57 5.36
C ALA A 226 49.22 -26.67 4.87
N THR A 227 49.06 -26.65 3.52
CA THR A 227 49.01 -27.76 2.52
C THR A 227 47.82 -28.72 2.40
N GLY A 228 47.33 -28.88 1.15
CA GLY A 228 46.59 -30.07 0.73
C GLY A 228 45.72 -29.86 -0.52
N LEU A 229 46.28 -30.08 -1.71
CA LEU A 229 45.57 -30.24 -2.99
C LEU A 229 44.54 -31.38 -2.95
N ARG A 230 43.37 -31.21 -3.58
CA ARG A 230 42.77 -32.20 -4.49
C ARG A 230 41.59 -31.64 -5.27
N ASP A 231 41.67 -31.86 -6.58
CA ASP A 231 40.63 -31.67 -7.59
C ASP A 231 39.34 -32.41 -7.25
N THR A 232 38.22 -31.78 -7.57
CA THR A 232 37.07 -32.48 -8.18
C THR A 232 36.21 -31.47 -8.92
N ASP A 233 36.12 -31.68 -10.24
CA ASP A 233 35.25 -30.96 -11.16
C ASP A 233 33.78 -31.10 -10.80
N ILE A 234 33.08 -29.97 -10.61
CA ILE A 234 31.62 -29.88 -10.63
C ILE A 234 31.25 -28.61 -11.41
N PRO A 235 30.50 -28.70 -12.53
CA PRO A 235 30.03 -27.52 -13.23
C PRO A 235 28.85 -26.91 -12.46
N GLN A 236 29.14 -25.98 -11.56
CA GLN A 236 28.13 -25.10 -11.00
C GLN A 236 27.82 -23.97 -11.98
N VAL A 237 26.72 -24.14 -12.73
CA VAL A 237 26.03 -23.01 -13.37
C VAL A 237 25.38 -22.19 -12.26
N THR A 238 26.20 -21.36 -11.60
CA THR A 238 25.71 -20.28 -10.76
C THR A 238 25.39 -19.12 -11.68
N GLU A 239 24.13 -19.05 -12.08
CA GLU A 239 23.56 -17.89 -12.73
C GLU A 239 23.63 -16.72 -11.74
N ARG A 240 24.76 -16.01 -11.78
CA ARG A 240 24.99 -14.76 -11.06
C ARG A 240 23.92 -13.79 -11.54
N ARG A 241 22.82 -13.70 -10.80
CA ARG A 241 21.85 -12.60 -10.88
C ARG A 241 22.65 -11.32 -10.91
N ARG A 242 22.76 -10.70 -12.09
CA ARG A 242 23.31 -9.35 -12.23
C ARG A 242 22.44 -8.47 -11.35
N VAL A 243 22.99 -8.04 -10.22
CA VAL A 243 22.38 -6.96 -9.44
C VAL A 243 22.48 -5.74 -10.33
N GLU A 244 21.39 -5.43 -11.03
CA GLU A 244 21.30 -4.23 -11.85
C GLU A 244 21.61 -3.04 -10.96
N ARG A 245 22.68 -2.32 -11.30
CA ARG A 245 23.05 -1.09 -10.58
C ARG A 245 21.85 -0.14 -10.64
N PRO A 246 21.47 0.50 -9.53
CA PRO A 246 20.38 1.45 -9.53
C PRO A 246 20.67 2.52 -10.59
N GLN A 247 19.74 2.72 -11.52
CA GLN A 247 19.86 3.80 -12.50
C GLN A 247 19.54 5.12 -11.80
N TYR A 248 20.45 6.08 -11.95
CA TYR A 248 20.32 7.43 -11.39
C TYR A 248 20.13 8.43 -12.52
N ILE A 249 19.26 9.41 -12.29
CA ILE A 249 19.00 10.56 -13.17
C ILE A 249 19.42 11.82 -12.42
N THR A 250 20.12 12.73 -13.08
CA THR A 250 20.49 14.02 -12.48
C THR A 250 19.47 15.07 -12.85
N LEU A 251 18.91 15.77 -11.86
CA LEU A 251 18.01 16.90 -12.09
C LEU A 251 18.75 18.21 -11.78
N PRO A 252 18.90 19.14 -12.74
CA PRO A 252 19.74 20.33 -12.53
C PRO A 252 19.14 21.33 -11.54
N ASN A 253 17.81 21.44 -11.52
CA ASN A 253 17.09 22.46 -10.75
C ASN A 253 16.45 21.89 -9.47
N MET A 254 16.68 20.62 -9.15
CA MET A 254 16.13 19.98 -7.96
C MET A 254 17.23 19.30 -7.19
N ARG A 255 17.12 19.38 -5.87
CA ARG A 255 18.03 18.67 -4.96
C ARG A 255 17.23 17.75 -4.06
N ARG A 256 17.90 16.82 -3.43
CA ARG A 256 17.31 15.95 -2.42
C ARG A 256 18.21 15.75 -1.22
N ALA A 257 17.59 15.39 -0.12
CA ALA A 257 18.31 14.85 1.02
C ALA A 257 18.80 13.42 0.75
N ALA A 258 19.86 13.06 1.47
CA ALA A 258 20.28 11.68 1.64
C ALA A 258 19.24 10.87 2.42
N ASP A 259 19.35 9.54 2.34
CA ASP A 259 18.59 8.65 3.21
C ASP A 259 19.24 8.65 4.60
N THR A 260 18.50 9.15 5.60
CA THR A 260 19.01 9.29 6.97
C THR A 260 18.22 8.43 7.97
N PRO A 261 18.14 7.09 7.80
CA PRO A 261 17.34 6.26 8.70
C PRO A 261 17.88 6.22 10.14
N ARG A 262 19.15 6.59 10.34
CA ARG A 262 19.86 6.50 11.62
C ARG A 262 20.23 7.85 12.25
N HIS A 263 19.98 8.97 11.59
CA HIS A 263 20.32 10.30 12.12
C HIS A 263 19.36 11.37 11.56
N CYS A 264 19.37 12.55 12.15
CA CYS A 264 18.59 13.68 11.64
C CYS A 264 19.05 14.07 10.21
N ILE A 265 18.13 14.62 9.42
CA ILE A 265 18.36 15.17 8.08
C ILE A 265 19.29 16.39 8.11
N PHE A 266 19.36 17.07 9.25
CA PHE A 266 20.31 18.14 9.52
C PHE A 266 21.65 17.52 9.92
N HIS A 267 22.71 17.97 9.25
CA HIS A 267 24.06 17.50 9.50
C HIS A 267 24.52 17.91 10.90
N GLU A 268 25.38 17.09 11.50
CA GLU A 268 25.92 17.27 12.86
C GLU A 268 24.90 17.26 14.01
N CYS A 269 23.61 17.13 13.73
CA CYS A 269 22.60 16.98 14.77
C CYS A 269 22.86 15.68 15.56
N ARG A 270 23.12 15.83 16.86
CA ARG A 270 23.41 14.72 17.80
C ARG A 270 22.16 14.23 18.54
N ASN A 271 21.00 14.78 18.23
CA ASN A 271 19.76 14.41 18.87
C ASN A 271 19.39 12.96 18.49
N ILE A 272 19.03 12.16 19.50
CA ILE A 272 18.73 10.73 19.37
C ILE A 272 17.33 10.48 18.79
N GLU A 273 16.46 11.49 18.86
CA GLU A 273 15.10 11.42 18.35
C GLU A 273 15.09 11.30 16.83
N ARG A 274 14.30 10.34 16.33
CA ARG A 274 14.25 9.99 14.90
C ARG A 274 12.81 9.85 14.45
N HIS A 275 12.15 10.97 14.24
CA HIS A 275 10.79 11.01 13.71
C HIS A 275 10.80 10.90 12.19
N THR A 276 9.73 10.29 11.65
CA THR A 276 9.47 10.35 10.23
C THR A 276 8.98 11.76 9.89
N ILE A 277 9.55 12.36 8.84
CA ILE A 277 9.18 13.73 8.43
C ILE A 277 7.74 13.73 7.91
N PRO A 278 6.81 14.51 8.49
CA PRO A 278 5.42 14.52 8.08
C PRO A 278 5.23 14.88 6.61
N GLN A 279 4.27 14.24 5.94
CA GLN A 279 4.00 14.44 4.51
C GLN A 279 3.75 15.92 4.15
N LYS A 280 3.05 16.66 5.02
CA LYS A 280 2.78 18.09 4.86
C LYS A 280 4.06 18.93 4.83
N VAL A 281 5.07 18.55 5.63
CA VAL A 281 6.38 19.20 5.63
C VAL A 281 7.14 18.86 4.36
N ARG A 282 7.18 17.58 3.97
CA ARG A 282 7.83 17.13 2.72
C ARG A 282 7.28 17.87 1.51
N TYR A 283 5.95 18.01 1.43
CA TYR A 283 5.26 18.77 0.40
C TYR A 283 5.64 20.25 0.41
N ARG A 284 5.57 20.90 1.58
CA ARG A 284 5.93 22.32 1.74
C ARG A 284 7.36 22.57 1.27
N VAL A 285 8.31 21.75 1.71
CA VAL A 285 9.73 21.87 1.35
C VAL A 285 9.95 21.63 -0.14
N LEU A 286 9.28 20.65 -0.72
CA LEU A 286 9.33 20.37 -2.16
C LEU A 286 8.80 21.53 -2.99
N GLN A 287 7.68 22.14 -2.59
CA GLN A 287 7.10 23.26 -3.33
C GLN A 287 7.88 24.57 -3.17
N GLN A 288 8.30 24.90 -1.95
CA GLN A 288 8.94 26.18 -1.65
C GLN A 288 10.40 26.21 -2.08
N PHE A 289 11.13 25.09 -1.91
CA PHE A 289 12.58 25.05 -2.09
C PHE A 289 13.03 24.12 -3.23
N GLN A 290 12.10 23.51 -3.98
CA GLN A 290 12.44 22.49 -5.00
C GLN A 290 13.33 21.36 -4.44
N TYR A 291 13.12 21.04 -3.16
CA TYR A 291 13.96 20.12 -2.40
C TYR A 291 13.16 18.88 -1.99
N TYR A 292 13.59 17.71 -2.47
CA TYR A 292 12.95 16.45 -2.18
C TYR A 292 13.52 15.81 -0.91
N ILE A 293 12.62 15.47 0.03
CA ILE A 293 12.96 14.72 1.23
C ILE A 293 12.46 13.29 1.06
N PRO A 294 13.32 12.25 1.04
CA PRO A 294 12.87 10.86 0.91
C PRO A 294 12.16 10.37 2.18
N ASN A 295 11.28 9.38 2.04
CA ASN A 295 10.54 8.77 3.16
C ASN A 295 11.46 8.12 4.24
N SER A 296 12.67 7.77 3.86
CA SER A 296 13.71 7.20 4.72
C SER A 296 14.38 8.24 5.62
N ALA A 297 14.28 9.52 5.29
CA ALA A 297 14.89 10.58 6.08
C ALA A 297 14.19 10.71 7.44
N ARG A 298 14.97 11.06 8.46
CA ARG A 298 14.51 11.26 9.84
C ARG A 298 14.80 12.67 10.30
N ILE A 299 14.02 13.17 11.24
CA ILE A 299 14.18 14.49 11.86
C ILE A 299 13.93 14.38 13.37
N CYS A 300 14.65 15.13 14.19
CA CYS A 300 14.35 15.24 15.62
C CYS A 300 13.20 16.24 15.88
N THR A 301 12.65 16.26 17.09
CA THR A 301 11.54 17.18 17.42
C THR A 301 11.94 18.65 17.32
N GLU A 302 13.14 18.97 17.78
CA GLU A 302 13.73 20.33 17.75
C GLU A 302 13.74 20.92 16.34
N HIS A 303 14.41 20.28 15.39
CA HIS A 303 14.45 20.73 13.99
C HIS A 303 13.10 20.69 13.28
N LEU A 304 12.18 19.82 13.72
CA LEU A 304 10.82 19.79 13.18
C LEU A 304 10.01 21.02 13.63
N GLN A 305 10.25 21.52 14.84
CA GLN A 305 9.60 22.70 15.41
C GLN A 305 10.19 24.02 14.87
N GLU A 306 11.51 24.11 14.76
CA GLU A 306 12.19 25.30 14.22
C GLU A 306 11.84 25.57 12.75
N ALA A 307 11.56 24.50 12.00
CA ALA A 307 11.13 24.54 10.60
C ALA A 307 12.12 25.25 9.65
N ASP A 308 13.40 25.29 9.98
CA ASP A 308 14.45 25.91 9.16
C ASP A 308 14.94 24.98 8.02
N PHE A 309 14.04 24.68 7.09
CA PHE A 309 14.33 23.81 5.95
C PHE A 309 15.10 24.50 4.82
N GLN A 310 15.26 25.83 4.89
CA GLN A 310 15.94 26.60 3.85
C GLN A 310 17.43 26.21 3.74
N ASN A 311 18.06 25.93 4.88
CA ASN A 311 19.46 25.53 4.96
C ASN A 311 19.74 24.16 4.32
N LEU A 312 18.73 23.30 4.15
CA LEU A 312 18.91 21.99 3.51
C LEU A 312 19.25 22.07 2.02
N TYR A 313 18.78 23.10 1.31
CA TYR A 313 19.05 23.23 -0.12
C TYR A 313 20.52 23.55 -0.40
N SER A 314 21.11 24.43 0.41
CA SER A 314 22.49 24.88 0.30
C SER A 314 23.50 23.95 0.97
N ALA A 315 23.01 22.97 1.73
CA ALA A 315 23.87 22.04 2.45
C ALA A 315 24.74 21.20 1.49
N GLU A 316 25.99 20.97 1.86
CA GLU A 316 27.00 20.30 1.01
C GLU A 316 26.58 18.87 0.63
N TYR A 317 25.87 18.18 1.52
CA TYR A 317 25.40 16.81 1.35
C TYR A 317 24.07 16.68 0.57
N SER A 318 23.55 17.79 0.04
CA SER A 318 22.37 17.75 -0.81
C SER A 318 22.71 17.17 -2.19
N MET A 319 21.95 16.16 -2.61
CA MET A 319 22.24 15.39 -3.82
C MET A 319 21.41 15.88 -5.00
N LYS A 320 21.97 15.84 -6.22
CA LYS A 320 21.26 16.15 -7.48
C LYS A 320 20.82 14.90 -8.26
N THR A 321 21.15 13.70 -7.76
CA THR A 321 20.88 12.42 -8.41
C THR A 321 19.65 11.75 -7.82
N PHE A 322 18.80 11.17 -8.64
CA PHE A 322 17.50 10.62 -8.28
C PHE A 322 17.33 9.23 -8.87
N THR A 323 16.72 8.32 -8.14
CA THR A 323 16.27 7.02 -8.67
C THR A 323 14.86 7.16 -9.24
N ALA A 324 14.41 6.18 -10.03
CA ALA A 324 13.02 6.12 -10.49
C ALA A 324 12.00 6.20 -9.33
N THR A 325 12.31 5.55 -8.20
CA THR A 325 11.46 5.58 -7.00
C THR A 325 11.34 6.97 -6.38
N HIS A 326 12.40 7.78 -6.41
CA HIS A 326 12.33 9.17 -5.95
C HIS A 326 11.41 10.01 -6.84
N ILE A 327 11.49 9.82 -8.17
CA ILE A 327 10.65 10.54 -9.12
C ILE A 327 9.18 10.17 -8.95
N GLU A 328 8.86 8.88 -8.81
CA GLU A 328 7.50 8.41 -8.54
C GLU A 328 6.91 9.02 -7.26
N ASP A 329 7.72 9.08 -6.20
CA ASP A 329 7.30 9.66 -4.91
C ASP A 329 7.11 11.18 -4.98
N ILE A 330 7.97 11.90 -5.72
CA ILE A 330 7.78 13.34 -6.01
C ILE A 330 6.43 13.57 -6.71
N ILE A 331 6.12 12.80 -7.75
CA ILE A 331 4.85 12.90 -8.47
C ILE A 331 3.68 12.64 -7.51
N PHE A 332 3.80 11.61 -6.67
CA PHE A 332 2.76 11.28 -5.69
C PHE A 332 2.52 12.41 -4.68
N ILE A 333 3.58 12.98 -4.10
CA ILE A 333 3.51 14.13 -3.17
C ILE A 333 2.78 15.32 -3.82
N LEU A 334 3.07 15.61 -5.09
CA LEU A 334 2.47 16.73 -5.82
C LEU A 334 1.01 16.47 -6.24
N MET A 335 0.61 15.21 -6.43
CA MET A 335 -0.76 14.85 -6.84
C MET A 335 -1.77 14.81 -5.69
N GLU A 336 -1.33 14.51 -4.47
CA GLU A 336 -2.23 14.17 -3.36
C GLU A 336 -2.97 15.38 -2.74
N ILE A 337 -2.57 16.62 -3.06
CA ILE A 337 -3.05 17.85 -2.38
C ILE A 337 -3.95 18.74 -3.27
N LYS A 338 -4.30 18.31 -4.49
CA LYS A 338 -5.37 18.99 -5.28
C LYS A 338 -6.80 18.65 -4.82
N LYS A 339 -6.98 18.19 -3.59
CA LYS A 339 -8.26 17.86 -2.94
C LYS A 339 -8.26 18.44 -1.55
#